data_AF-A0AAV3XUK0-F1
#
_entry.id   AF-A0AAV3XUK0-F1
#
_cell.length_a   1.000
_cell.length_b   1.000
_cell.length_c   1.000
_cell.angle_alpha   90.00
_cell.angle_beta   90.00
_cell.angle_gamma   90.00
#
_symmetry.space_group_name_H-M   'P 1'
#
loop_
_entity.id
_entity.type
_entity.pdbx_description
1 polymer ?
#
loop_
_entity_poly.entity_id
_entity_poly.type
_entity_poly.pdbx_seq_one_letter_code
_entity_poly.pdbx_strand_id
1 'polypeptide(L)'
;MTFFNPFVRELIFILLQLSVSDADLFNFQVTETSQNVSRGEELCRDSGYDGLAIVNFPEAYSFALRILSPLASRNDSYLPAFVGVRSYEGTGEIMWDDRTAPASDEHFSGQQNGQKTRVGRITNTGGIKLTSRESLRHALCGDRKS
;
A
#
# COMPACT_ATOMS: atom_id res chain seq x y z
N MET A 1 -54.71 6.82 19.54
CA MET A 1 -54.48 6.63 18.09
C MET A 1 -53.33 7.53 17.69
N THR A 2 -52.14 6.95 17.54
CA THR A 2 -50.90 7.68 17.27
C THR A 2 -50.67 7.62 15.76
N PHE A 3 -50.76 8.76 15.07
CA PHE A 3 -50.52 8.86 13.65
C PHE A 3 -49.01 8.78 13.37
N PHE A 4 -48.54 7.62 12.91
CA PHE A 4 -47.20 7.49 12.34
C PHE A 4 -47.22 8.11 10.94
N ASN A 5 -46.54 9.23 10.78
CA ASN A 5 -46.47 9.98 9.53
C ASN A 5 -45.65 9.18 8.50
N PRO A 6 -46.25 8.75 7.37
CA PRO A 6 -45.59 7.84 6.41
C PRO A 6 -44.32 8.43 5.79
N PHE A 7 -44.15 9.76 5.81
CA PHE A 7 -42.94 10.44 5.35
C PHE A 7 -41.69 10.17 6.20
N VAL A 8 -41.86 9.94 7.51
CA VAL A 8 -40.71 9.66 8.40
C VAL A 8 -40.14 8.27 8.12
N ARG A 9 -40.98 7.33 7.68
CA ARG A 9 -40.59 5.95 7.39
C ARG A 9 -39.78 5.84 6.09
N GLU A 10 -40.15 6.60 5.07
CA GLU A 10 -39.41 6.69 3.79
C GLU A 10 -38.01 7.31 3.97
N LEU A 11 -37.89 8.36 4.79
CA LEU A 11 -36.59 8.98 5.10
C LEU A 11 -35.61 8.04 5.81
N ILE A 12 -36.11 7.16 6.68
CA ILE A 12 -35.28 6.17 7.38
C ILE A 12 -34.74 5.10 6.41
N PHE A 13 -35.53 4.68 5.41
CA PHE A 13 -35.07 3.71 4.42
C PHE A 13 -34.01 4.28 3.46
N ILE A 14 -34.12 5.56 3.09
CA ILE A 14 -33.10 6.23 2.25
C ILE A 14 -31.78 6.41 3.04
N LEU A 15 -31.85 6.73 4.33
CA LEU A 15 -30.66 6.84 5.19
C LEU A 15 -30.02 5.48 5.50
N LEU A 16 -30.78 4.39 5.51
CA LEU A 16 -30.26 3.01 5.66
C LEU A 16 -29.65 2.44 4.37
N GLN A 17 -30.00 2.97 3.19
CA GLN A 17 -29.31 2.64 1.94
C GLN A 17 -28.05 3.48 1.71
N LEU A 18 -27.90 4.57 2.46
CA LEU A 18 -26.65 5.31 2.65
C LEU A 18 -25.81 4.72 3.79
N SER A 19 -25.93 3.42 4.08
CA SER A 19 -24.74 2.69 4.46
C SER A 19 -23.80 2.78 3.26
N VAL A 20 -23.04 3.88 3.23
CA VAL A 20 -21.83 4.03 2.44
C VAL A 20 -21.11 2.72 2.70
N SER A 21 -21.20 1.79 1.74
CA SER A 21 -20.13 0.84 1.53
C SER A 21 -18.91 1.72 1.59
N ASP A 22 -18.02 1.49 2.57
CA ASP A 22 -16.63 1.92 2.41
C ASP A 22 -16.25 1.40 1.03
N ALA A 23 -16.41 2.26 0.02
CA ALA A 23 -15.88 2.03 -1.29
C ALA A 23 -14.40 1.99 -0.96
N ASP A 24 -13.84 0.78 -0.91
CA ASP A 24 -12.45 0.54 -0.52
C ASP A 24 -11.60 1.52 -1.32
N LEU A 25 -11.27 2.65 -0.70
CA LEU A 25 -10.59 3.75 -1.40
C LEU A 25 -9.24 3.23 -1.91
N PHE A 26 -8.72 2.21 -1.22
CA PHE A 26 -7.53 1.46 -1.53
C PHE A 26 -7.85 -0.04 -1.60
N ASN A 27 -7.62 -0.65 -2.75
CA ASN A 27 -7.65 -2.10 -2.91
C ASN A 27 -6.21 -2.61 -2.84
N PHE A 28 -5.82 -3.18 -1.69
CA PHE A 28 -4.49 -3.76 -1.50
C PHE A 28 -4.56 -5.24 -1.14
N GLN A 29 -3.59 -6.00 -1.65
CA GLN A 29 -3.38 -7.40 -1.29
C GLN A 29 -1.91 -7.63 -0.96
N VAL A 30 -1.62 -8.51 -0.01
CA VAL A 30 -0.24 -8.94 0.26
C VAL A 30 -0.04 -10.33 -0.31
N THR A 31 1.04 -10.50 -1.06
CA THR A 31 1.48 -11.83 -1.53
C THR A 31 1.76 -12.77 -0.35
N GLU A 32 1.41 -14.04 -0.49
CA GLU A 32 1.50 -15.02 0.62
C GLU A 32 2.93 -15.41 0.98
N THR A 33 3.85 -15.36 0.00
CA THR A 33 5.25 -15.76 0.17
C THR A 33 6.18 -14.55 0.15
N SER A 34 7.43 -14.77 0.55
CA SER A 34 8.50 -13.80 0.30
C SER A 34 9.21 -14.12 -1.01
N GLN A 35 9.42 -13.10 -1.83
CA GLN A 35 10.07 -13.19 -3.14
C GLN A 35 10.93 -11.96 -3.40
N ASN A 36 11.70 -11.95 -4.49
CA ASN A 36 12.34 -10.74 -4.98
C ASN A 36 11.29 -9.79 -5.61
N VAL A 37 11.69 -8.54 -5.87
CA VAL A 37 10.79 -7.51 -6.41
C VAL A 37 10.14 -7.92 -7.71
N SER A 38 10.93 -8.42 -8.66
CA SER A 38 10.44 -8.72 -10.01
C SER A 38 9.34 -9.80 -9.97
N ARG A 39 9.53 -10.85 -9.16
CA ARG A 39 8.51 -11.87 -8.96
C ARG A 39 7.32 -11.34 -8.17
N GLY A 40 7.54 -10.45 -7.20
CA GLY A 40 6.45 -9.80 -6.46
C GLY A 40 5.55 -8.96 -7.37
N GLU A 41 6.14 -8.16 -8.26
CA GLU A 41 5.43 -7.39 -9.27
C GLU A 41 4.63 -8.27 -10.23
N GLU A 42 5.23 -9.38 -10.68
CA GLU A 42 4.57 -10.36 -11.53
C GLU A 42 3.34 -10.97 -10.83
N LEU A 43 3.51 -11.44 -9.58
CA LEU A 43 2.41 -12.00 -8.79
C LEU A 43 1.26 -11.00 -8.56
N CYS A 44 1.58 -9.72 -8.34
CA CYS A 44 0.57 -8.68 -8.24
C CYS A 44 -0.24 -8.55 -9.54
N ARG A 45 0.44 -8.54 -10.69
CA ARG A 45 -0.21 -8.47 -12.00
C ARG A 45 -1.03 -9.71 -12.32
N ASP A 46 -0.51 -10.90 -12.01
CA ASP A 46 -1.23 -12.17 -12.17
C ASP A 46 -2.49 -12.24 -11.31
N SER A 47 -2.50 -11.52 -10.18
CA SER A 47 -3.64 -11.42 -9.26
C SER A 47 -4.63 -10.30 -9.65
N GLY A 48 -4.39 -9.60 -10.76
CA GLY A 48 -5.29 -8.58 -11.30
C GLY A 48 -5.00 -7.14 -10.89
N TYR A 49 -3.89 -6.88 -10.18
CA TYR A 49 -3.45 -5.53 -9.80
C TYR A 49 -2.50 -4.91 -10.84
N ASP A 50 -2.33 -3.58 -10.82
CA ASP A 50 -1.37 -2.91 -11.70
C ASP A 50 0.11 -3.24 -11.38
N GLY A 51 0.41 -3.54 -10.12
CA GLY A 51 1.75 -3.84 -9.64
C GLY A 51 1.90 -3.65 -8.13
N LEU A 52 3.05 -3.15 -7.69
CA LEU A 52 3.26 -2.80 -6.29
C LEU A 52 2.40 -1.59 -5.90
N ALA A 53 1.83 -1.63 -4.71
CA ALA A 53 0.96 -0.60 -4.17
C ALA A 53 1.71 0.72 -3.98
N ILE A 54 1.02 1.81 -4.31
CA ILE A 54 1.45 3.18 -4.05
C ILE A 54 0.75 3.64 -2.77
N VAL A 55 1.51 4.17 -1.82
CA VAL A 55 1.01 4.53 -0.48
C VAL A 55 1.42 5.96 -0.11
N ASN A 56 1.36 6.85 -1.09
CA ASN A 56 1.76 8.26 -0.99
C ASN A 56 0.72 9.15 -0.27
N PHE A 57 -0.48 8.63 0.00
CA PHE A 57 -1.49 9.31 0.82
C PHE A 57 -1.50 8.79 2.26
N PRO A 58 -1.71 9.64 3.28
CA PRO A 58 -1.78 9.22 4.68
C PRO A 58 -2.80 8.10 4.95
N GLU A 59 -3.96 8.15 4.28
CA GLU A 59 -5.03 7.17 4.39
C GLU A 59 -4.61 5.83 3.76
N ALA A 60 -3.99 5.86 2.57
CA ALA A 60 -3.45 4.69 1.87
C ALA A 60 -2.39 4.00 2.72
N TYR A 61 -1.47 4.79 3.26
CA TYR A 61 -0.40 4.32 4.12
C TYR A 61 -0.95 3.69 5.40
N SER A 62 -1.91 4.35 6.06
CA SER A 62 -2.58 3.81 7.26
C SER A 62 -3.28 2.47 6.98
N PHE A 63 -3.94 2.36 5.81
CA PHE A 63 -4.58 1.13 5.37
C PHE A 63 -3.56 0.01 5.09
N ALA A 64 -2.47 0.33 4.41
CA ALA A 64 -1.37 -0.60 4.17
C ALA A 64 -0.75 -1.12 5.47
N LEU A 65 -0.52 -0.27 6.46
CA LEU A 65 -0.01 -0.68 7.78
C LEU A 65 -0.96 -1.65 8.48
N ARG A 66 -2.28 -1.42 8.38
CA ARG A 66 -3.30 -2.32 8.95
C ARG A 66 -3.24 -3.71 8.31
N ILE A 67 -3.13 -3.78 6.98
CA ILE A 67 -3.02 -5.03 6.24
C ILE A 67 -1.72 -5.77 6.55
N LEU A 68 -0.61 -5.04 6.72
CA LEU A 68 0.70 -5.63 7.00
C LEU A 68 0.90 -6.01 8.48
N SER A 69 0.05 -5.53 9.39
CA SER A 69 0.15 -5.79 10.83
C SER A 69 0.25 -7.27 11.22
N PRO A 70 -0.45 -8.24 10.57
CA PRO A 70 -0.33 -9.65 10.90
C PRO A 70 1.01 -10.27 10.50
N LEU A 71 1.75 -9.63 9.58
CA LEU A 71 3.09 -10.05 9.18
C LEU A 71 4.16 -9.52 10.13
N ALA A 72 3.95 -8.32 10.68
CA ALA A 72 4.88 -7.68 11.60
C ALA A 72 5.03 -8.43 12.94
N SER A 73 4.01 -9.20 13.35
CA SER A 73 4.01 -9.97 14.61
C SER A 73 4.73 -11.32 14.54
N ARG A 74 5.17 -11.76 13.35
CA ARG A 74 5.75 -13.10 13.15
C ARG A 74 7.21 -13.28 13.58
N ASN A 75 7.76 -12.38 14.42
CA ASN A 75 9.13 -12.42 14.98
C ASN A 75 10.31 -12.49 13.99
N ASP A 76 10.08 -12.61 12.69
CA ASP A 76 11.11 -12.35 11.70
C ASP A 76 11.38 -10.84 11.69
N SER A 77 12.58 -10.44 12.13
CA SER A 77 13.07 -9.05 12.13
C SER A 77 13.11 -8.40 10.74
N TYR A 78 12.57 -9.07 9.74
CA TYR A 78 12.77 -8.87 8.33
C TYR A 78 11.50 -8.72 7.49
N LEU A 79 10.27 -8.94 7.97
CA LEU A 79 9.14 -9.06 7.01
C LEU A 79 8.09 -7.94 7.04
N PRO A 80 8.42 -6.86 6.34
CA PRO A 80 7.47 -5.95 5.76
C PRO A 80 7.65 -5.86 4.23
N ALA A 81 6.59 -5.45 3.54
CA ALA A 81 6.43 -5.68 2.11
C ALA A 81 7.06 -4.61 1.21
N PHE A 82 7.40 -5.00 -0.02
CA PHE A 82 7.71 -4.08 -1.11
C PHE A 82 6.50 -3.21 -1.44
N VAL A 83 6.77 -1.95 -1.74
CA VAL A 83 5.81 -0.95 -2.21
C VAL A 83 6.37 -0.25 -3.45
N GLY A 84 5.49 0.36 -4.23
CA GLY A 84 5.79 0.94 -5.54
C GLY A 84 6.53 2.26 -5.47
N VAL A 85 7.61 2.35 -4.70
CA VAL A 85 8.54 3.49 -4.71
C VAL A 85 9.93 3.00 -5.08
N ARG A 86 10.63 3.76 -5.94
CA ARG A 86 11.95 3.38 -6.45
C ARG A 86 12.90 4.55 -6.37
N SER A 87 14.18 4.23 -6.20
CA SER A 87 15.27 5.16 -6.43
C SER A 87 15.94 4.82 -7.76
N TYR A 88 16.00 5.78 -8.67
CA TYR A 88 16.57 5.60 -10.01
C TYR A 88 18.08 5.83 -10.02
N GLU A 89 18.77 4.98 -10.78
CA GLU A 89 20.20 5.09 -10.98
C GLU A 89 20.54 6.34 -11.81
N GLY A 90 21.65 6.99 -11.50
CA GLY A 90 22.15 8.16 -12.23
C GLY A 90 21.55 9.49 -11.74
N THR A 91 20.25 9.55 -11.45
CA THR A 91 19.61 10.76 -10.91
C THR A 91 19.55 10.76 -9.38
N GLY A 92 19.51 9.57 -8.76
CA GLY A 92 19.29 9.44 -7.31
C GLY A 92 17.87 9.82 -6.88
N GLU A 93 17.00 10.16 -7.85
CA GLU A 93 15.61 10.55 -7.60
C GLU A 93 14.83 9.37 -7.05
N ILE A 94 14.01 9.66 -6.04
CA ILE A 94 13.06 8.73 -5.46
C ILE A 94 11.68 9.12 -5.99
N MET A 95 10.98 8.18 -6.61
CA MET A 95 9.64 8.40 -7.13
C MET A 95 8.76 7.18 -6.91
N TRP A 96 7.46 7.42 -6.77
CA TRP A 96 6.45 6.39 -6.83
C TRP A 96 6.31 5.87 -8.27
N ASP A 97 5.76 4.66 -8.42
CA ASP A 97 5.62 3.96 -9.71
C ASP A 97 4.59 4.64 -10.66
N ASP A 98 3.80 5.59 -10.14
CA ASP A 98 2.95 6.52 -10.90
C ASP A 98 3.67 7.80 -11.33
N ARG A 99 4.96 7.93 -11.00
CA ARG A 99 5.82 9.10 -11.22
C ARG A 99 5.49 10.31 -10.34
N THR A 100 4.73 10.13 -9.27
CA THR A 100 4.60 11.17 -8.25
C THR A 100 5.85 11.22 -7.37
N ALA A 101 6.25 12.43 -6.98
CA ALA A 101 7.32 12.61 -6.01
C ALA A 101 6.80 12.23 -4.61
N PRO A 102 7.65 11.61 -3.76
CA PRO A 102 7.36 11.45 -2.35
C PRO A 102 7.02 12.78 -1.68
N ALA A 103 6.18 12.74 -0.64
CA ALA A 103 5.90 13.93 0.15
C ALA A 103 7.18 14.39 0.87
N SER A 104 7.30 15.69 1.15
CA SER A 104 8.53 16.27 1.69
C SER A 104 8.88 15.78 3.11
N ASP A 105 7.89 15.25 3.83
CA ASP A 105 7.98 14.65 5.15
C ASP A 105 8.23 13.12 5.12
N GLU A 106 8.21 12.49 3.94
CA GLU A 106 8.53 11.07 3.79
C GLU A 106 10.05 10.83 3.92
N HIS A 107 10.45 10.38 5.10
CA HIS A 107 11.85 10.06 5.39
C HIS A 107 12.22 8.64 4.93
N PHE A 108 12.79 8.50 3.73
CA PHE A 108 13.38 7.24 3.28
C PHE A 108 14.74 7.01 3.94
N SER A 109 14.84 5.99 4.79
CA SER A 109 16.13 5.61 5.38
C SER A 109 16.80 4.48 4.59
N GLY A 110 18.09 4.65 4.30
CA GLY A 110 18.91 3.68 3.57
C GLY A 110 20.09 4.35 2.87
N GLN A 111 21.31 3.85 3.10
CA GLN A 111 22.52 4.43 2.51
C GLN A 111 22.51 4.24 0.98
N GLN A 112 22.52 5.31 0.20
CA GLN A 112 22.65 5.27 -1.27
C GLN A 112 24.09 4.91 -1.68
N ASN A 113 24.58 3.74 -1.26
CA ASN A 113 25.88 3.24 -1.71
C ASN A 113 25.71 2.52 -3.05
N GLY A 114 25.97 3.25 -4.14
CA GLY A 114 26.31 2.68 -5.45
C GLY A 114 25.14 2.25 -6.35
N GLN A 115 25.08 2.86 -7.53
CA GLN A 115 24.78 2.31 -8.88
C GLN A 115 23.71 1.22 -9.08
N LYS A 116 22.76 1.00 -8.17
CA LYS A 116 21.67 0.05 -8.41
C LYS A 116 20.34 0.63 -8.00
N THR A 117 19.35 0.53 -8.89
CA THR A 117 17.97 0.86 -8.60
C THR A 117 17.53 0.17 -7.32
N ARG A 118 17.06 0.94 -6.35
CA ARG A 118 16.54 0.44 -5.09
C ARG A 118 15.03 0.50 -5.10
N VAL A 119 14.41 -0.41 -4.35
CA VAL A 119 12.96 -0.47 -4.17
C VAL A 119 12.63 -0.07 -2.75
N GLY A 120 11.49 0.58 -2.54
CA GLY A 120 10.98 0.83 -1.21
C GLY A 120 10.31 -0.39 -0.62
N ARG A 121 10.39 -0.46 0.70
CA ARG A 121 9.60 -1.37 1.51
C ARG A 121 9.07 -0.59 2.71
N ILE A 122 7.85 -0.92 3.13
CA ILE A 122 7.40 -0.60 4.48
C ILE A 122 8.30 -1.35 5.47
N THR A 123 8.46 -0.91 6.71
CA THR A 123 9.18 -1.62 7.77
C THR A 123 8.21 -2.22 8.79
N ASN A 124 8.66 -3.14 9.64
CA ASN A 124 7.84 -3.65 10.75
C ASN A 124 7.49 -2.54 11.77
N THR A 125 8.29 -1.47 11.81
CA THR A 125 8.02 -0.24 12.57
C THR A 125 7.18 0.77 11.79
N GLY A 126 6.63 0.40 10.64
CA GLY A 126 5.84 1.27 9.76
C GLY A 126 6.65 2.04 8.73
N GLY A 127 7.77 2.68 9.12
CA GLY A 127 8.51 3.58 8.22
C GLY A 127 9.00 2.95 6.90
N ILE A 128 9.25 3.75 5.87
CA ILE A 128 9.68 3.27 4.55
C ILE A 128 11.21 3.27 4.42
N LYS A 129 11.77 2.19 3.86
CA LYS A 129 13.22 2.04 3.60
C LYS A 129 13.49 1.61 2.18
N LEU A 130 14.59 2.09 1.61
CA LEU A 130 15.10 1.60 0.33
C LEU A 130 15.95 0.34 0.54
N THR A 131 15.70 -0.70 -0.24
CA THR A 131 16.41 -1.98 -0.19
C THR A 131 16.82 -2.46 -1.58
N SER A 132 17.65 -3.50 -1.62
CA SER A 132 18.01 -4.20 -2.86
C SER A 132 16.80 -4.90 -3.48
N ARG A 133 16.72 -4.91 -4.81
CA ARG A 133 15.69 -5.64 -5.56
C ARG A 133 15.75 -7.16 -5.36
N GLU A 134 16.94 -7.66 -5.00
CA GLU A 134 17.19 -9.08 -4.74
C GLU A 134 16.79 -9.54 -3.33
N SER A 135 16.41 -8.61 -2.44
CA SER A 135 15.99 -9.00 -1.10
C SER A 135 14.67 -9.79 -1.15
N LEU A 136 14.52 -10.80 -0.29
CA LEU A 136 13.30 -11.60 -0.22
C LEU A 136 12.32 -10.97 0.78
N ARG A 137 11.17 -10.54 0.27
CA ARG A 137 10.09 -9.91 1.06
C ARG A 137 8.73 -10.23 0.45
N HIS A 138 7.68 -10.05 1.22
CA HIS A 138 6.34 -9.94 0.66
C HIS A 138 6.27 -8.72 -0.27
N ALA A 139 5.35 -8.75 -1.22
CA ALA A 139 4.91 -7.60 -2.01
C ALA A 139 3.52 -7.17 -1.56
N LEU A 140 3.32 -5.86 -1.42
CA LEU A 140 2.01 -5.24 -1.28
C LEU A 140 1.56 -4.85 -2.70
N CYS A 141 0.51 -5.48 -3.18
CA CYS A 141 -0.12 -5.25 -4.47
C CYS A 141 -1.18 -4.16 -4.34
N GLY A 142 -1.33 -3.34 -5.38
CA GLY A 142 -2.34 -2.31 -5.41
C GLY A 142 -2.56 -1.74 -6.81
N ASP A 143 -3.69 -1.08 -6.99
CA ASP A 143 -4.06 -0.41 -8.22
C ASP A 143 -3.47 1.02 -8.27
N ARG A 144 -3.13 1.53 -9.45
CA ARG A 144 -2.55 2.88 -9.60
C ARG A 144 -3.56 4.02 -9.38
N LYS A 145 -4.85 3.70 -9.29
CA LYS A 145 -5.96 4.67 -9.24
C LYS A 145 -6.59 4.85 -7.86
N SER A 146 -5.98 4.27 -6.82
CA SER A 146 -6.47 4.41 -5.44
C SER A 146 -6.08 5.75 -4.83
#